data_AF-A0A818XJK7-F1
#
_entry.id   AF-A0A818XJK7-F1
#
_cell.length_a   1.000
_cell.length_b   1.000
_cell.length_c   1.000
_cell.angle_alpha   90.00
_cell.angle_beta   90.00
_cell.angle_gamma   90.00
#
_symmetry.space_group_name_H-M   'P 1'
#
loop_
_entity.id
_entity.type
_entity.pdbx_description
1 polymer ?
#
loop_
_entity_poly.entity_id
_entity_poly.type
_entity_poly.pdbx_seq_one_letter_code
_entity_poly.pdbx_strand_id
1 'polypeptide(L)'
;MSAEQPLKNSYTYFGIVLILEGLSFLVCPHLTTKLLFLSPLQTAQAEQYARVAGLAIVVIGYYYYVAGIYTLIEYFRASVVGRIKNCFDYELASISSVFNFSSLEVSFLIFGVQDLLTATWSYFCLKAYDNEQAKLKK
;
A
#
# COMPACT_ATOMS: atom_id res chain seq x y z
N MET A 1 -23.93 -19.03 -11.70
CA MET A 1 -22.73 -18.25 -11.33
C MET A 1 -22.35 -17.40 -12.53
N SER A 2 -22.15 -16.08 -12.36
CA SER A 2 -21.59 -15.27 -13.45
C SER A 2 -20.09 -15.60 -13.60
N ALA A 3 -19.55 -15.43 -14.80
CA ALA A 3 -18.12 -15.66 -15.10
C ALA A 3 -17.18 -14.76 -14.27
N GLU A 4 -17.70 -13.70 -13.66
CA GLU A 4 -16.94 -12.75 -12.84
C GLU A 4 -16.73 -13.21 -11.39
N GLN A 5 -17.56 -14.13 -10.90
CA GLN A 5 -17.47 -14.62 -9.51
C GLN A 5 -16.11 -15.25 -9.15
N PRO A 6 -15.51 -16.13 -9.97
CA PRO A 6 -14.19 -16.69 -9.66
C PRO A 6 -13.07 -15.65 -9.65
N LEU A 7 -13.17 -14.60 -10.46
CA LEU A 7 -12.20 -13.50 -10.50
C LEU A 7 -12.28 -12.66 -9.21
N LYS A 8 -13.48 -12.29 -8.79
CA LYS A 8 -13.71 -11.56 -7.52
C LYS A 8 -13.15 -12.31 -6.33
N ASN A 9 -13.47 -13.60 -6.23
CA ASN A 9 -12.96 -14.46 -5.17
C ASN A 9 -11.42 -14.52 -5.19
N SER A 10 -10.81 -14.67 -6.38
CA SER A 10 -9.35 -14.70 -6.52
C SER A 10 -8.69 -13.41 -6.02
N TYR A 11 -9.22 -12.23 -6.36
CA TYR A 11 -8.70 -10.95 -5.87
C TYR A 11 -8.84 -10.81 -4.36
N THR A 12 -9.98 -11.23 -3.78
CA THR A 12 -10.18 -11.20 -2.33
C THR A 12 -9.17 -12.09 -1.60
N TYR A 13 -9.00 -13.34 -2.03
CA TYR A 13 -8.04 -14.26 -1.41
C TYR A 13 -6.60 -13.77 -1.57
N PHE A 14 -6.24 -13.30 -2.76
CA PHE A 14 -4.91 -12.75 -3.01
C PHE A 14 -4.63 -11.52 -2.14
N GLY A 15 -5.62 -10.63 -1.98
CA GLY A 15 -5.54 -9.48 -1.08
C GLY A 15 -5.29 -9.89 0.37
N ILE A 16 -6.00 -10.90 0.88
CA ILE A 16 -5.78 -11.43 2.24
C ILE A 16 -4.36 -11.99 2.39
N VAL A 17 -3.89 -12.79 1.42
CA VAL A 17 -2.53 -13.33 1.43
C VAL A 17 -1.49 -12.21 1.47
N LEU A 18 -1.66 -11.18 0.64
CA LEU A 18 -0.76 -10.02 0.66
C LEU A 18 -0.79 -9.28 1.99
N ILE A 19 -1.96 -9.10 2.61
CA ILE A 19 -2.04 -8.47 3.94
C ILE A 19 -1.25 -9.29 4.97
N LEU A 20 -1.43 -10.61 5.01
CA LEU A 20 -0.72 -11.48 5.94
C LEU A 20 0.79 -11.46 5.69
N GLU A 21 1.20 -11.49 4.42
CA GLU A 21 2.60 -11.42 4.02
C GLU A 21 3.23 -10.09 4.46
N GLY A 22 2.57 -8.97 4.16
CA GLY A 22 3.04 -7.64 4.55
C GLY A 22 3.11 -7.46 6.06
N LEU A 23 2.16 -8.01 6.81
CA LEU A 23 2.19 -8.03 8.28
C LEU A 23 3.38 -8.85 8.80
N SER A 24 3.73 -9.96 8.13
CA SER A 24 4.90 -10.75 8.53
C SER A 24 6.21 -9.95 8.38
N PHE A 25 6.37 -9.21 7.28
CA PHE A 25 7.49 -8.29 7.06
C PHE A 25 7.48 -7.12 8.05
N LEU A 26 6.31 -6.64 8.45
CA LEU A 26 6.18 -5.51 9.38
C LEU A 26 6.51 -5.91 10.83
N VAL A 27 6.03 -7.07 11.29
CA VAL A 27 6.15 -7.52 12.69
C VAL A 27 7.44 -8.31 12.92
N CYS A 28 7.78 -9.22 12.01
CA CYS A 28 8.88 -10.18 12.14
C CYS A 28 9.81 -10.18 10.91
N PRO A 29 10.36 -9.04 10.46
CA PRO A 29 11.13 -8.93 9.21
C PRO A 29 12.30 -9.91 9.12
N HIS A 30 13.01 -10.14 10.23
CA HIS A 30 14.14 -11.07 10.27
C HIS A 30 13.70 -12.53 10.04
N LEU A 31 12.58 -12.95 10.63
CA LEU A 31 12.05 -14.30 10.44
C LEU A 31 11.56 -14.47 9.00
N THR A 32 10.79 -13.51 8.49
CA THR A 32 10.27 -13.55 7.12
C THR A 32 11.38 -13.59 6.09
N THR A 33 12.37 -12.69 6.18
CA THR A 33 13.52 -12.68 5.26
C THR A 33 14.35 -13.95 5.34
N LYS A 34 14.50 -14.55 6.53
CA LYS A 34 15.18 -15.84 6.70
C LYS A 34 14.41 -17.00 6.06
N LEU A 35 13.09 -17.06 6.25
CA LEU A 35 12.23 -18.09 5.65
C LEU A 35 12.20 -18.01 4.12
N LEU A 36 12.28 -16.79 3.57
CA LEU A 36 12.30 -16.53 2.13
C LEU A 36 13.71 -16.61 1.52
N PHE A 37 14.72 -17.03 2.29
CA PHE A 37 16.12 -17.11 1.86
C PHE A 37 16.69 -15.77 1.33
N LEU A 38 16.19 -14.65 1.86
CA LEU A 38 16.62 -13.29 1.51
C LEU A 38 17.79 -12.86 2.40
N SER A 39 18.83 -13.69 2.48
CA SER A 39 20.02 -13.47 3.34
C SER A 39 20.69 -12.10 3.19
N PRO A 40 20.74 -11.45 2.00
CA PRO A 40 21.28 -10.09 1.87
C PRO A 40 20.50 -9.02 2.64
N LEU A 41 19.24 -9.28 3.02
CA LEU A 41 18.36 -8.36 3.73
C LEU A 41 18.42 -8.50 5.26
N GLN A 42 19.37 -9.26 5.81
CA GLN A 42 19.49 -9.51 7.25
C GLN A 42 20.31 -8.44 7.99
N THR A 43 20.65 -7.31 7.35
CA THR A 43 21.36 -6.19 7.98
C THR A 43 20.39 -5.28 8.72
N ALA A 44 20.86 -4.55 9.73
CA ALA A 44 20.02 -3.62 10.51
C ALA A 44 19.38 -2.52 9.63
N GLN A 45 20.08 -2.07 8.59
CA GLN A 45 19.54 -1.11 7.61
C GLN A 45 18.48 -1.78 6.72
N ALA A 46 18.74 -2.99 6.22
CA ALA A 46 17.79 -3.73 5.38
C ALA A 46 16.49 -4.10 6.14
N GLU A 47 16.56 -4.26 7.46
CA GLU A 47 15.36 -4.51 8.28
C GLU A 47 14.37 -3.33 8.22
N GLN A 48 14.86 -2.10 8.20
CA GLN A 48 14.00 -0.90 8.08
C GLN A 48 13.26 -0.90 6.73
N TYR A 49 14.00 -1.17 5.65
CA TYR A 49 13.41 -1.32 4.31
C TYR A 49 12.41 -2.47 4.22
N ALA A 50 12.68 -3.59 4.89
CA ALA A 50 11.77 -4.74 4.95
C ALA A 50 10.44 -4.36 5.62
N ARG A 51 10.47 -3.57 6.70
CA ARG A 51 9.26 -3.09 7.38
C ARG A 51 8.47 -2.11 6.50
N VAL A 52 9.15 -1.20 5.82
CA VAL A 52 8.53 -0.26 4.86
C VAL A 52 7.89 -1.01 3.70
N ALA A 53 8.58 -1.99 3.13
CA ALA A 53 8.03 -2.88 2.10
C ALA A 53 6.82 -3.65 2.63
N GLY A 54 6.87 -4.16 3.86
CA GLY A 54 5.74 -4.81 4.53
C GLY A 54 4.51 -3.91 4.60
N LEU A 55 4.67 -2.65 5.02
CA LEU A 55 3.58 -1.67 5.05
C LEU A 55 2.99 -1.43 3.65
N ALA A 56 3.83 -1.27 2.62
CA ALA A 56 3.40 -1.12 1.24
C ALA A 56 2.58 -2.34 0.77
N ILE A 57 3.07 -3.56 1.07
CA ILE A 57 2.43 -4.82 0.71
C ILE A 57 1.07 -4.95 1.41
N VAL A 58 0.93 -4.58 2.67
CA VAL A 58 -0.36 -4.57 3.39
C VAL A 58 -1.37 -3.69 2.66
N VAL A 59 -0.96 -2.49 2.25
CA VAL A 59 -1.85 -1.53 1.60
C VAL A 59 -2.24 -2.02 0.20
N ILE A 60 -1.30 -2.57 -0.56
CA ILE A 60 -1.59 -3.21 -1.85
C ILE A 60 -2.57 -4.38 -1.66
N GLY A 61 -2.36 -5.21 -0.63
CA GLY A 61 -3.26 -6.30 -0.28
C GLY A 61 -4.67 -5.82 0.05
N TYR A 62 -4.80 -4.72 0.80
CA TYR A 62 -6.08 -4.06 1.05
C TYR A 62 -6.76 -3.59 -0.25
N TYR A 63 -5.99 -3.05 -1.20
CA TYR A 63 -6.53 -2.66 -2.50
C TYR A 63 -7.07 -3.86 -3.28
N TYR A 64 -6.35 -4.98 -3.34
CA TYR A 64 -6.84 -6.21 -3.97
C TYR A 64 -8.07 -6.78 -3.27
N TYR A 65 -8.11 -6.73 -1.94
CA TYR A 65 -9.27 -7.13 -1.16
C TYR A 65 -10.51 -6.28 -1.51
N VAL A 66 -10.36 -4.95 -1.55
CA VAL A 66 -11.43 -4.02 -1.95
C VAL A 66 -11.85 -4.26 -3.40
N ALA A 67 -10.91 -4.50 -4.32
CA ALA A 67 -11.23 -4.81 -5.73
C ALA A 67 -12.06 -6.09 -5.90
N GLY A 68 -11.86 -7.09 -5.04
CA GLY A 68 -12.63 -8.32 -5.06
C GLY A 68 -14.06 -8.18 -4.54
N ILE A 69 -14.31 -7.20 -3.65
CA ILE A 69 -15.60 -7.02 -2.97
C ILE A 69 -16.45 -5.90 -3.60
N TYR A 70 -15.80 -4.82 -4.03
CA TYR A 70 -16.45 -3.59 -4.50
C TYR A 70 -16.19 -3.35 -6.00
N THR A 71 -16.66 -2.21 -6.55
CA THR A 71 -16.38 -1.86 -7.94
C THR A 71 -15.02 -1.17 -8.07
N LEU A 72 -14.58 -1.01 -9.31
CA LEU A 72 -13.32 -0.36 -9.65
C LEU A 72 -13.25 1.09 -9.11
N ILE A 73 -14.39 1.78 -8.99
CA ILE A 73 -14.44 3.14 -8.44
C ILE A 73 -14.09 3.16 -6.94
N GLU A 74 -14.65 2.23 -6.15
CA GLU A 74 -14.34 2.13 -4.72
C GLU A 74 -12.89 1.72 -4.48
N TYR A 75 -12.31 0.89 -5.36
CA TYR A 75 -10.87 0.63 -5.37
C TYR A 75 -10.05 1.91 -5.51
N PHE A 76 -10.37 2.76 -6.50
CA PHE A 76 -9.65 4.01 -6.69
C PHE A 76 -9.82 4.96 -5.50
N ARG A 77 -11.02 5.04 -4.92
CA ARG A 77 -11.27 5.84 -3.69
C ARG A 77 -10.44 5.32 -2.52
N ALA A 78 -10.42 4.01 -2.29
CA ALA A 78 -9.61 3.38 -1.26
C ALA A 78 -8.11 3.63 -1.50
N SER A 79 -7.66 3.63 -2.76
CA SER A 79 -6.27 3.89 -3.11
C SER A 79 -5.81 5.32 -2.82
N VAL A 80 -6.67 6.32 -2.99
CA VAL A 80 -6.34 7.71 -2.63
C VAL A 80 -6.15 7.82 -1.12
N VAL A 81 -7.08 7.28 -0.33
CA VAL A 81 -6.99 7.30 1.14
C VAL A 81 -5.75 6.56 1.62
N GLY A 82 -5.50 5.37 1.08
CA GLY A 82 -4.36 4.55 1.45
C GLY A 82 -3.02 5.22 1.12
N ARG A 83 -2.88 5.86 -0.05
CA ARG A 83 -1.65 6.59 -0.43
C ARG A 83 -1.41 7.85 0.41
N ILE A 84 -2.46 8.62 0.71
CA ILE A 84 -2.33 9.78 1.62
C ILE A 84 -1.90 9.31 3.00
N LYS A 85 -2.59 8.29 3.55
CA LYS A 85 -2.25 7.72 4.85
C LYS A 85 -0.82 7.15 4.85
N ASN A 86 -0.43 6.44 3.79
CA ASN A 86 0.91 5.88 3.65
C ASN A 86 1.99 6.96 3.54
N CYS A 87 1.74 8.07 2.84
CA CYS A 87 2.69 9.18 2.82
C CYS A 87 2.98 9.67 4.24
N PHE A 88 1.95 9.86 5.05
CA PHE A 88 2.10 10.22 6.46
C PHE A 88 2.72 9.11 7.29
N ASP A 89 2.36 7.84 7.08
CA ASP A 89 2.94 6.71 7.80
C ASP A 89 4.42 6.50 7.41
N TYR A 90 4.83 6.78 6.18
CA TYR A 90 6.23 6.73 5.74
C TYR A 90 7.03 7.91 6.31
N GLU A 91 6.46 9.12 6.36
CA GLU A 91 7.06 10.24 7.07
C GLU A 91 7.18 9.95 8.58
N LEU A 92 6.14 9.39 9.20
CA LEU A 92 6.16 9.02 10.61
C LEU A 92 7.09 7.85 10.89
N ALA A 93 7.18 6.87 9.98
CA ALA A 93 8.11 5.75 10.08
C ALA A 93 9.56 6.22 9.92
N SER A 94 9.82 7.14 8.98
CA SER A 94 11.14 7.77 8.83
C SER A 94 11.50 8.68 10.00
N ILE A 95 10.52 9.33 10.66
CA ILE A 95 10.71 10.03 11.95
C ILE A 95 10.87 9.04 13.12
N SER A 96 10.25 7.86 13.07
CA SER A 96 10.38 6.86 14.13
C SER A 96 11.71 6.11 14.07
N SER A 97 12.26 5.89 12.87
CA SER A 97 13.65 5.48 12.69
C SER A 97 14.63 6.55 13.20
N VAL A 98 14.23 7.82 13.29
CA VAL A 98 15.01 8.95 13.84
C VAL A 98 15.10 8.94 15.37
N PHE A 99 14.32 8.14 16.11
CA PHE A 99 14.60 7.93 17.54
C PHE A 99 15.89 7.12 17.79
N ASN A 100 16.48 6.54 16.74
CA ASN A 100 17.92 6.29 16.65
C ASN A 100 18.49 7.28 15.60
N PHE A 101 19.14 8.36 16.06
CA PHE A 101 19.70 9.48 15.27
C PHE A 101 20.74 9.07 14.18
N SER A 102 20.35 8.28 13.18
CA SER A 102 21.17 7.97 12.02
C SER A 102 20.37 8.26 10.76
N SER A 103 20.69 9.40 10.14
CA SER A 103 20.38 9.83 8.77
C SER A 103 19.01 9.44 8.20
N LEU A 104 18.11 10.42 8.11
CA LEU A 104 16.94 10.36 7.23
C LEU A 104 17.40 10.04 5.80
N GLU A 105 17.10 8.83 5.31
CA GLU A 105 17.38 8.48 3.92
C GLU A 105 16.43 9.26 3.02
N VAL A 106 16.99 10.20 2.26
CA VAL A 106 16.28 11.06 1.29
C VAL A 106 15.38 10.25 0.34
N SER A 107 15.74 8.98 0.09
CA SER A 107 14.92 8.01 -0.65
C SER A 107 13.47 7.92 -0.15
N PHE A 108 13.23 7.88 1.17
CA PHE A 108 11.87 7.79 1.71
C PHE A 108 11.05 9.07 1.47
N LEU A 109 11.71 10.23 1.52
CA LEU A 109 11.07 11.51 1.21
C LEU A 109 10.64 11.56 -0.26
N ILE A 110 11.51 11.11 -1.18
CA ILE A 110 11.19 11.04 -2.61
C ILE A 110 10.00 10.10 -2.85
N PHE A 111 9.99 8.93 -2.20
CA PHE A 111 8.86 8.00 -2.28
C PHE A 111 7.55 8.62 -1.76
N GLY A 112 7.58 9.29 -0.61
CA GLY A 112 6.41 9.98 -0.05
C GLY A 112 5.85 11.04 -1.01
N VAL A 113 6.72 11.89 -1.56
CA VAL A 113 6.31 12.92 -2.54
C VAL A 113 5.71 12.29 -3.79
N GLN A 114 6.33 11.25 -4.35
CA GLN A 114 5.81 10.56 -5.53
C GLN A 114 4.44 9.92 -5.26
N ASP A 115 4.25 9.33 -4.08
CA ASP A 115 2.98 8.72 -3.73
C ASP A 115 1.88 9.78 -3.52
N LEU A 116 2.22 10.93 -2.92
CA LEU A 116 1.30 12.06 -2.76
C LEU A 116 0.88 12.67 -4.12
N LEU A 117 1.83 12.81 -5.06
CA LEU A 117 1.53 13.26 -6.42
C LEU A 117 0.57 12.30 -7.11
N THR A 118 0.80 11.00 -6.95
CA THR A 118 -0.06 9.97 -7.54
C THR A 118 -1.45 9.98 -6.89
N ALA A 119 -1.53 10.11 -5.57
CA ALA A 119 -2.80 10.22 -4.83
C ALA A 119 -3.60 11.47 -5.27
N THR A 120 -2.90 12.59 -5.45
CA THR A 120 -3.48 13.86 -5.91
C THR A 120 -4.05 13.72 -7.31
N TRP A 121 -3.30 13.10 -8.23
CA TRP A 121 -3.78 12.80 -9.59
C TRP A 121 -5.04 11.93 -9.56
N SER A 122 -5.00 10.82 -8.83
CA SER A 122 -6.15 9.91 -8.69
C SER A 122 -7.38 10.59 -8.10
N TYR A 123 -7.19 11.49 -7.11
CA TYR A 123 -8.27 12.28 -6.54
C TYR A 123 -8.93 13.19 -7.58
N PHE A 124 -8.15 13.89 -8.41
CA PHE A 124 -8.72 14.74 -9.46
C PHE A 124 -9.46 13.94 -10.53
N CYS A 125 -8.96 12.78 -10.93
CA CYS A 125 -9.67 11.89 -11.85
C CYS A 125 -11.01 11.42 -11.28
N LEU A 126 -11.05 11.03 -10.00
CA LEU A 126 -12.30 10.65 -9.32
C LEU A 126 -13.30 11.81 -9.25
N LYS A 127 -12.82 13.01 -8.93
CA LYS A 127 -13.67 14.22 -8.89
C LYS A 127 -14.24 14.55 -10.27
N ALA A 128 -13.45 14.40 -11.33
CA ALA A 128 -13.93 14.59 -12.70
C ALA A 128 -14.99 13.55 -13.08
N TYR A 129 -14.77 12.28 -12.73
CA TYR A 129 -15.75 11.20 -12.95
C TYR A 129 -17.08 11.48 -12.23
N ASP A 130 -17.03 11.85 -10.95
CA ASP A 130 -18.24 12.15 -10.16
C ASP A 130 -19.05 13.32 -10.75
N ASN A 131 -18.36 14.35 -11.25
CA ASN A 131 -19.01 15.49 -11.91
C ASN A 131 -19.73 15.07 -13.20
N GLU A 132 -19.11 14.22 -14.03
CA GLU A 132 -19.74 13.71 -15.25
C GLU A 132 -20.96 12.83 -14.92
N GLN A 133 -20.86 11.94 -13.93
CA GLN A 133 -21.99 11.13 -13.49
C GLN A 133 -23.14 11.99 -12.93
N ALA A 134 -22.84 13.11 -12.26
CA ALA A 134 -23.85 14.04 -11.78
C ALA A 134 -24.58 14.78 -12.91
N LYS A 135 -23.91 15.05 -14.05
CA LYS A 135 -24.54 15.64 -15.24
C LYS A 135 -25.52 14.67 -15.90
N LEU A 136 -25.17 13.38 -15.99
CA LEU A 136 -26.00 12.35 -16.61
C LEU A 136 -27.29 12.03 -15.83
N LYS A 137 -27.33 12.37 -14.53
CA LYS A 137 -28.49 12.16 -13.66
C LYS A 137 -29.46 13.35 -13.62
N LYS A 138 -29.14 14.46 -14.29
CA LYS A 138 -29.99 15.65 -14.44
C LYS A 138 -30.71 15.63 -15.78
#